data_AF-A0A1J4XVM0-F1
#
_entry.id   AF-A0A1J4XVM0-F1
#
_cell.length_a   1.000
_cell.length_b   1.000
_cell.length_c   1.000
_cell.angle_alpha   90.00
_cell.angle_beta   90.00
_cell.angle_gamma   90.00
#
_symmetry.space_group_name_H-M   'P 1'
#
loop_
_entity.id
_entity.type
_entity.pdbx_description
1 polymer ?
#
loop_
_entity_poly.entity_id
_entity_poly.type
_entity_poly.pdbx_seq_one_letter_code
_entity_poly.pdbx_strand_id
1 'polypeptide(L)'
;MAKKKAEPKKAGTSVKSYKQDIDVEKQKMGAYSKEFGTTVRSLQAGFKKHAKDMNAAALKIREDGIKNMSQKVGKFKYEIKEATTRMADNVKFIQCEINKKKKDFQAYARGPFQGYIKAFWG
;
A
#
# COMPACT_ATOMS: atom_id res chain seq x y z
N MET A 1 -11.18 17.02 68.74
CA MET A 1 -10.59 15.71 69.07
C MET A 1 -11.42 14.60 68.42
N ALA A 2 -10.86 13.92 67.43
CA ALA A 2 -11.56 12.90 66.65
C ALA A 2 -11.58 11.56 67.40
N LYS A 3 -12.78 11.05 67.71
CA LYS A 3 -12.98 9.70 68.25
C LYS A 3 -12.77 8.69 67.11
N LYS A 4 -11.64 7.97 67.14
CA LYS A 4 -11.43 6.75 66.34
C LYS A 4 -12.54 5.74 66.67
N LYS A 5 -13.41 5.43 65.70
CA LYS A 5 -14.30 4.26 65.76
C LYS A 5 -13.45 3.02 65.58
N ALA A 6 -13.38 2.20 66.61
CA ALA A 6 -12.74 0.89 66.57
C ALA A 6 -13.53 -0.05 65.64
N GLU A 7 -12.82 -0.79 64.79
CA GLU A 7 -13.39 -1.88 64.00
C GLU A 7 -13.95 -2.97 64.91
N PRO A 8 -15.12 -3.55 64.58
CA PRO A 8 -15.69 -4.63 65.37
C PRO A 8 -14.84 -5.89 65.17
N LYS A 9 -14.04 -6.22 66.19
CA LYS A 9 -13.45 -7.56 66.35
C LYS A 9 -14.61 -8.57 66.43
N LYS A 10 -14.77 -9.42 65.42
CA LYS A 10 -15.75 -10.53 65.42
C LYS A 10 -15.34 -11.56 66.47
N ALA A 11 -15.87 -11.43 67.68
CA ALA A 11 -15.78 -12.45 68.72
C ALA A 11 -16.89 -13.50 68.50
N GLY A 12 -16.52 -14.78 68.45
CA GLY A 12 -17.45 -15.91 68.66
C GLY A 12 -18.33 -16.36 67.48
N THR A 13 -17.83 -16.39 66.25
CA THR A 13 -18.57 -17.00 65.13
C THR A 13 -18.51 -18.53 65.21
N SER A 14 -19.66 -19.21 65.29
CA SER A 14 -19.71 -20.67 65.36
C SER A 14 -19.25 -21.28 64.03
N VAL A 15 -18.76 -22.53 64.04
CA VAL A 15 -18.33 -23.26 62.82
C VAL A 15 -19.41 -23.22 61.72
N LYS A 16 -20.70 -23.16 62.11
CA LYS A 16 -21.83 -23.07 61.20
C LYS A 16 -21.86 -21.74 60.43
N SER A 17 -21.53 -20.61 61.06
CA SER A 17 -21.51 -19.31 60.36
C SER A 17 -20.35 -19.23 59.37
N TYR A 18 -19.18 -19.76 59.73
CA TYR A 18 -18.06 -19.85 58.80
C TYR A 18 -18.37 -20.72 57.59
N LYS A 19 -19.08 -21.84 57.78
CA LYS A 19 -19.51 -22.70 56.67
C LYS A 19 -20.45 -21.97 55.72
N GLN A 20 -21.37 -21.18 56.27
CA GLN A 20 -22.32 -20.38 55.50
C GLN A 20 -21.63 -19.25 54.73
N ASP A 21 -20.66 -18.57 55.34
CA ASP A 21 -19.84 -17.55 54.68
C ASP A 21 -18.98 -18.16 53.55
N ILE A 22 -18.40 -19.35 53.76
CA ILE A 22 -17.66 -20.08 52.73
C ILE A 22 -18.56 -20.46 51.56
N ASP A 23 -19.77 -20.92 51.81
CA ASP A 23 -20.71 -21.31 50.75
C ASP A 23 -21.18 -20.10 49.95
N VAL A 24 -21.43 -18.95 50.60
CA VAL A 24 -21.73 -17.68 49.93
C VAL A 24 -20.55 -17.24 49.06
N GLU A 25 -19.32 -17.31 49.57
CA GLU A 25 -18.14 -16.90 48.82
C GLU A 25 -17.86 -17.84 47.64
N LYS A 26 -18.10 -19.15 47.79
CA LYS A 26 -18.07 -20.11 46.66
C LYS A 26 -19.08 -19.77 45.58
N GLN A 27 -20.29 -19.38 45.95
CA GLN A 27 -21.31 -18.96 44.98
C GLN A 27 -20.89 -17.70 44.23
N LYS A 28 -20.36 -16.68 44.93
CA LYS A 28 -19.82 -15.47 44.31
C LYS A 28 -18.66 -15.77 43.36
N MET A 29 -17.72 -16.61 43.78
CA MET A 29 -16.59 -17.03 42.94
C MET A 29 -17.05 -17.82 41.71
N GLY A 30 -18.08 -18.65 41.85
CA GLY A 30 -18.72 -19.36 40.73
C GLY A 30 -19.37 -18.40 39.74
N ALA A 31 -20.06 -17.37 40.22
CA ALA A 31 -20.64 -16.32 39.38
C ALA A 31 -19.56 -15.50 38.65
N TYR A 32 -18.56 -15.04 39.39
CA TYR A 32 -17.42 -14.31 38.84
C TYR A 32 -16.68 -15.10 37.76
N SER A 33 -16.43 -16.39 37.97
CA SER A 33 -15.78 -17.26 36.98
C SER A 33 -16.57 -17.35 35.67
N LYS A 34 -17.91 -17.39 35.75
CA LYS A 34 -18.78 -17.39 34.56
C LYS A 34 -18.76 -16.06 33.81
N GLU A 35 -18.82 -14.94 34.53
CA GLU A 35 -18.74 -13.59 33.94
C GLU A 35 -17.38 -13.33 33.31
N PHE A 36 -16.31 -13.76 33.98
CA PHE A 36 -14.96 -13.69 33.45
C PHE A 36 -14.84 -14.55 32.17
N GLY A 37 -15.32 -15.79 32.20
CA GLY A 37 -15.29 -16.69 31.05
C GLY A 37 -16.09 -16.18 29.85
N THR A 38 -17.20 -15.48 30.06
CA THR A 38 -17.98 -14.85 28.99
C THR A 38 -17.25 -13.61 28.42
N THR A 39 -16.63 -12.81 29.29
CA THR A 39 -15.82 -11.64 28.88
C THR A 39 -14.60 -12.04 28.07
N VAL A 40 -13.89 -13.11 28.46
CA VAL A 40 -12.73 -13.60 27.70
C VAL A 40 -13.15 -14.08 26.30
N ARG A 41 -14.29 -14.79 26.20
CA ARG A 41 -14.82 -15.23 24.90
C ARG A 41 -15.22 -14.07 24.01
N SER A 42 -15.87 -13.04 24.57
CA SER A 42 -16.26 -11.86 23.79
C SER A 42 -15.05 -11.08 23.30
N LEU A 43 -14.02 -10.91 24.13
CA LEU A 43 -12.74 -10.33 23.74
C LEU A 43 -12.07 -11.14 22.62
N GLN A 44 -11.99 -12.46 22.77
CA GLN A 44 -11.39 -13.33 21.75
C GLN A 44 -12.15 -13.26 20.42
N ALA A 45 -13.48 -13.19 20.45
CA ALA A 45 -14.30 -12.98 19.26
C ALA A 45 -14.05 -11.60 18.63
N GLY A 46 -13.96 -10.55 19.44
CA GLY A 46 -13.63 -9.19 19.01
C GLY A 46 -12.26 -9.12 18.32
N PHE A 47 -11.23 -9.75 18.89
CA PHE A 47 -9.91 -9.84 18.29
C PHE A 47 -9.92 -10.57 16.95
N LYS A 48 -10.63 -11.71 16.86
CA LYS A 48 -10.76 -12.45 15.59
C LYS A 48 -11.44 -11.60 14.51
N LYS A 49 -12.47 -10.83 14.87
CA LYS A 49 -13.14 -9.92 13.95
C LYS A 49 -12.19 -8.81 13.48
N HIS A 50 -11.53 -8.12 14.40
CA HIS A 50 -10.56 -7.07 14.05
C HIS A 50 -9.42 -7.58 13.18
N ALA A 51 -8.88 -8.77 13.45
CA ALA A 51 -7.84 -9.37 12.62
C ALA A 51 -8.34 -9.65 11.19
N LYS A 52 -9.59 -10.10 11.02
CA LYS A 52 -10.21 -10.27 9.70
C LYS A 52 -10.38 -8.94 8.98
N ASP A 53 -10.91 -7.93 9.67
CA ASP A 53 -11.15 -6.60 9.09
C ASP A 53 -9.83 -5.93 8.67
N MET A 54 -8.79 -6.04 9.49
CA MET A 54 -7.45 -5.55 9.17
C MET A 54 -6.85 -6.27 7.96
N ASN A 55 -6.98 -7.60 7.88
CA ASN A 55 -6.50 -8.35 6.73
C ASN A 55 -7.25 -7.97 5.44
N ALA A 56 -8.58 -7.80 5.52
CA ALA A 56 -9.38 -7.35 4.37
C ALA A 56 -8.98 -5.94 3.91
N ALA A 57 -8.76 -5.01 4.85
CA ALA A 57 -8.29 -3.67 4.54
C ALA A 57 -6.88 -3.69 3.91
N ALA A 58 -5.97 -4.50 4.43
CA ALA A 58 -4.63 -4.66 3.89
C ALA A 58 -4.64 -5.23 2.47
N LEU A 59 -5.50 -6.22 2.20
CA LEU A 59 -5.69 -6.76 0.84
C LEU A 59 -6.19 -5.70 -0.12
N LYS A 60 -7.21 -4.92 0.27
CA LYS A 60 -7.74 -3.84 -0.55
C LYS A 60 -6.68 -2.78 -0.88
N ILE A 61 -5.88 -2.37 0.11
CA ILE A 61 -4.78 -1.41 -0.10
C ILE A 61 -3.75 -1.98 -1.11
N ARG A 62 -3.43 -3.27 -1.02
CA ARG A 62 -2.52 -3.91 -1.97
C ARG A 62 -3.12 -3.93 -3.38
N GLU A 63 -4.38 -4.30 -3.53
CA GLU A 63 -5.08 -4.31 -4.81
C GLU A 63 -5.14 -2.92 -5.46
N ASP A 64 -5.52 -1.90 -4.68
CA ASP A 64 -5.57 -0.51 -5.12
C ASP A 64 -4.17 -0.01 -5.51
N GLY A 65 -3.13 -0.37 -4.74
CA GLY A 65 -1.73 -0.09 -5.05
C GLY A 65 -1.27 -0.71 -6.36
N ILE A 66 -1.58 -1.99 -6.58
CA ILE A 66 -1.26 -2.73 -7.82
C ILE A 66 -1.99 -2.09 -9.01
N LYS A 67 -3.27 -1.76 -8.86
CA LYS A 67 -4.07 -1.13 -9.92
C LYS A 67 -3.49 0.22 -10.33
N ASN A 68 -3.19 1.08 -9.36
CA ASN A 68 -2.60 2.39 -9.61
C ASN A 68 -1.22 2.27 -10.28
N MET A 69 -0.39 1.33 -9.82
CA MET A 69 0.93 1.12 -10.42
C MET A 69 0.82 0.59 -11.85
N SER A 70 -0.07 -0.37 -12.09
CA SER A 70 -0.34 -0.92 -13.42
C SER A 70 -0.78 0.16 -14.42
N GLN A 71 -1.67 1.07 -13.98
CA GLN A 71 -2.09 2.22 -14.80
C GLN A 71 -0.93 3.16 -15.12
N LYS A 72 -0.09 3.50 -14.14
CA LYS A 72 1.10 4.34 -14.36
C LYS A 72 2.10 3.69 -15.32
N VAL A 73 2.38 2.40 -15.14
CA VAL A 73 3.26 1.63 -16.04
C VAL A 73 2.68 1.58 -17.45
N GLY A 74 1.36 1.37 -17.59
CA GLY A 74 0.67 1.41 -18.88
C GLY A 74 0.83 2.77 -19.58
N LYS A 75 0.66 3.86 -18.83
CA LYS A 75 0.85 5.23 -19.34
C LYS A 75 2.29 5.46 -19.82
N PHE A 76 3.29 5.09 -19.01
CA PHE A 76 4.69 5.22 -19.41
C PHE A 76 5.03 4.40 -20.65
N LYS A 77 4.53 3.17 -20.76
CA LYS A 77 4.71 2.36 -21.99
C LYS A 77 4.13 3.05 -23.21
N TYR A 78 2.95 3.67 -23.08
CA TYR A 78 2.34 4.43 -24.16
C TYR A 78 3.17 5.66 -24.55
N GLU A 79 3.58 6.47 -23.57
CA GLU A 79 4.41 7.66 -23.79
C GLU A 79 5.75 7.32 -24.45
N ILE A 80 6.43 6.25 -24.01
CA ILE A 80 7.68 5.76 -24.62
C ILE A 80 7.44 5.34 -26.07
N LYS A 81 6.36 4.60 -26.33
CA LYS A 81 6.02 4.16 -27.69
C LYS A 81 5.79 5.36 -28.60
N GLU A 82 5.01 6.34 -28.14
CA GLU A 82 4.72 7.55 -28.89
C GLU A 82 6.00 8.36 -29.18
N ALA A 83 6.86 8.56 -28.18
CA ALA A 83 8.13 9.24 -28.35
C ALA A 83 9.02 8.52 -29.38
N THR A 84 9.09 7.19 -29.31
CA THR A 84 9.88 6.38 -30.25
C THR A 84 9.35 6.51 -31.68
N THR A 85 8.04 6.48 -31.87
CA THR A 85 7.42 6.69 -33.19
C THR A 85 7.74 8.08 -33.73
N ARG A 86 7.56 9.13 -32.94
CA ARG A 86 7.90 10.50 -33.34
C ARG A 86 9.38 10.64 -33.72
N MET A 87 10.28 10.02 -32.96
CA MET A 87 11.71 10.01 -33.29
C MET A 87 11.99 9.30 -34.62
N ALA A 88 11.37 8.15 -34.87
CA ALA A 88 11.52 7.42 -36.13
C ALA A 88 11.05 8.26 -37.34
N ASP A 89 9.93 8.98 -37.19
CA ASP A 89 9.41 9.84 -38.24
C ASP A 89 10.32 11.05 -38.48
N ASN A 90 10.85 11.66 -37.42
CA ASN A 90 11.84 12.75 -37.54
C ASN A 90 13.12 12.30 -38.25
N VAL A 91 13.63 11.10 -37.92
CA VAL A 91 14.81 10.54 -38.59
C VAL A 91 14.55 10.31 -40.07
N LYS A 92 13.38 9.76 -40.44
CA LYS A 92 12.98 9.60 -41.85
C LYS A 92 12.90 10.94 -42.57
N PHE A 93 12.33 11.96 -41.93
CA PHE A 93 12.25 13.31 -42.50
C PHE A 93 13.65 13.86 -42.81
N ILE A 94 14.56 13.82 -41.84
CA ILE A 94 15.95 14.28 -42.02
C ILE A 94 16.64 13.49 -43.14
N GLN A 95 16.48 12.16 -43.17
CA GLN A 95 17.06 11.32 -44.22
C GLN A 95 16.54 11.69 -45.61
N CYS A 96 15.24 11.96 -45.74
CA CYS A 96 14.63 12.43 -46.98
C CYS A 96 15.20 13.79 -47.42
N GLU A 97 15.33 14.75 -46.51
CA GLU A 97 15.91 16.07 -46.81
C GLU A 97 17.38 15.96 -47.25
N ILE A 98 18.19 15.15 -46.56
CA ILE A 98 19.59 14.87 -46.96
C ILE A 98 19.62 14.27 -48.37
N ASN A 99 18.75 13.32 -48.66
CA ASN A 99 18.72 12.66 -49.97
C ASN A 99 18.31 13.62 -51.10
N LYS A 100 17.38 14.56 -50.84
CA LYS A 100 17.04 15.63 -51.80
C LYS A 100 18.25 16.52 -52.06
N LYS A 101 18.88 17.04 -51.01
CA LYS A 101 20.07 17.90 -51.14
C LYS A 101 21.23 17.20 -51.84
N LYS A 102 21.42 15.90 -51.60
CA LYS A 102 22.42 15.10 -52.32
C LYS A 102 22.11 15.01 -53.81
N LYS A 103 20.84 14.80 -54.19
CA LYS A 103 20.43 14.79 -55.60
C LYS A 103 20.62 16.16 -56.25
N ASP A 104 20.20 17.24 -55.57
CA ASP A 104 20.38 18.61 -56.05
C ASP A 104 21.88 18.90 -56.28
N PHE A 105 22.73 18.58 -55.31
CA PHE A 105 24.17 18.76 -55.42
C PHE A 105 24.77 17.95 -56.57
N GLN A 106 24.36 16.69 -56.76
CA GLN A 106 24.82 15.88 -57.90
C GLN A 106 24.39 16.47 -59.24
N ALA A 107 23.18 17.04 -59.32
CA ALA A 107 22.70 17.73 -60.52
C ALA A 107 23.53 19.00 -60.78
N TYR A 108 23.80 19.81 -59.75
CA TYR A 108 24.69 20.98 -59.85
C TYR A 108 26.11 20.60 -60.28
N ALA A 109 26.66 19.53 -59.71
CA ALA A 109 28.02 19.06 -60.01
C ALA A 109 28.19 18.49 -61.42
N ARG A 110 27.10 18.01 -62.05
CA ARG A 110 27.08 17.56 -63.45
C ARG A 110 26.59 18.63 -64.43
N GLY A 111 26.22 19.80 -63.91
CA GLY A 111 25.69 20.92 -64.68
C GLY A 111 26.76 21.92 -65.10
N PRO A 112 26.38 23.19 -65.38
CA PRO A 112 27.30 24.20 -65.93
C PRO A 112 28.51 24.54 -65.04
N PHE A 113 28.48 24.16 -63.76
CA PHE A 113 29.57 24.35 -62.81
C PHE A 113 30.53 23.15 -62.70
N GLN A 114 30.33 22.08 -63.48
CA GLN A 114 31.15 20.87 -63.43
C GLN A 114 32.66 21.15 -63.63
N GLY A 115 33.00 22.07 -64.53
CA GLY A 115 34.38 22.49 -64.78
C GLY A 115 35.02 23.17 -63.56
N TYR A 116 34.28 24.05 -62.89
CA TYR A 116 34.75 24.73 -61.67
C TYR A 116 34.91 23.77 -60.49
N ILE A 117 33.96 22.84 -60.31
CA ILE A 117 34.02 21.86 -59.22
C ILE A 117 35.21 20.90 -59.42
N LYS A 118 35.47 20.46 -60.65
CA LYS A 118 36.63 19.63 -60.98
C LYS A 118 37.96 20.37 -60.77
N ALA A 119 38.01 21.68 -61.03
CA ALA A 119 39.21 22.48 -60.82
C ALA A 119 39.51 22.76 -59.33
N PHE A 120 38.50 22.72 -58.45
CA PHE A 120 38.65 23.02 -57.02
C PHE A 120 38.81 21.77 -56.14
N TRP A 121 38.25 20.63 -56.53
CA TRP A 121 38.17 19.40 -55.72
C TRP A 121 38.71 18.13 -56.41
N GLY A 122 39.15 18.23 -57.68
CA GLY A 122 39.64 17.11 -58.49
C GLY A 122 41.15 17.09 -58.64
#